data_AF-A0A496VMM1-F1
#
_entry.id   AF-A0A496VMM1-F1
#
_cell.length_a   1.000
_cell.length_b   1.000
_cell.length_c   1.000
_cell.angle_alpha   90.00
_cell.angle_beta   90.00
_cell.angle_gamma   90.00
#
_symmetry.space_group_name_H-M   'P 1'
#
loop_
_entity.id
_entity.type
_entity.pdbx_description
1 polymer ?
#
loop_
_entity_poly.entity_id
_entity_poly.type
_entity_poly.pdbx_seq_one_letter_code
_entity_poly.pdbx_strand_id
1 'polypeptide(L)'
;MKILYAFLLLIWLVIAGCTGSIYGIPASEWEHKDPIERQAIIERFKRQEKIYAQTRAQAEKTRAQVLAFDKDEAEKFARQCNPPKDSPFDSNKCKIISRRR
;
A
#
# COMPACT_ATOMS: atom_id res chain seq x y z
N MET A 1 -9.08 1.07 -39.70
CA MET A 1 -9.40 2.36 -39.04
C MET A 1 -9.35 2.29 -37.51
N LYS A 2 -10.01 1.33 -36.83
CA LYS A 2 -10.02 1.24 -35.35
C LYS A 2 -8.63 1.15 -34.68
N ILE A 3 -7.69 0.44 -35.31
CA ILE A 3 -6.31 0.27 -34.81
C ILE A 3 -5.52 1.59 -34.86
N LEU A 4 -5.76 2.45 -35.86
CA LEU A 4 -5.11 3.76 -35.98
C LEU A 4 -5.54 4.70 -34.84
N TYR A 5 -6.83 4.68 -34.46
CA TYR A 5 -7.32 5.47 -33.32
C TYR A 5 -6.74 4.99 -31.99
N ALA A 6 -6.55 3.67 -31.82
CA ALA A 6 -5.91 3.11 -30.63
C ALA A 6 -4.43 3.55 -30.53
N PHE A 7 -3.70 3.55 -31.65
CA PHE A 7 -2.33 4.07 -31.70
C PHE A 7 -2.25 5.56 -31.39
N LEU A 8 -3.16 6.37 -31.94
CA LEU A 8 -3.23 7.80 -31.67
C LEU A 8 -3.49 8.08 -30.19
N LEU A 9 -4.41 7.35 -29.54
CA LEU A 9 -4.66 7.46 -28.10
C LEU A 9 -3.45 7.07 -27.26
N LEU A 10 -2.73 6.02 -27.65
CA LEU A 10 -1.55 5.53 -26.94
C LEU A 10 -0.41 6.55 -27.00
N ILE A 11 -0.20 7.16 -28.18
CA ILE A 11 0.76 8.26 -28.35
C ILE A 11 0.36 9.47 -27.50
N TRP A 12 -0.93 9.81 -27.46
CA TRP A 12 -1.42 10.93 -26.66
C TRP A 12 -1.20 10.73 -25.16
N LEU A 13 -1.44 9.51 -24.66
CA LEU A 13 -1.18 9.15 -23.26
C LEU A 13 0.32 9.21 -22.91
N VAL A 14 1.19 8.78 -23.82
CA VAL A 14 2.64 8.81 -23.62
C VAL A 14 3.14 10.26 -23.55
N ILE A 15 2.67 11.15 -24.42
CA ILE A 15 3.06 12.57 -24.42
C ILE A 15 2.56 13.28 -23.15
N ALA A 16 1.35 12.98 -22.69
CA ALA A 16 0.80 13.56 -21.47
C ALA A 16 1.50 13.09 -20.18
N GLY A 17 2.10 11.90 -20.17
CA GLY A 17 2.75 11.31 -19.01
C GLY A 17 4.23 11.66 -18.82
N CYS A 18 4.89 12.26 -19.81
CA CYS A 18 6.33 12.55 -19.77
C CYS A 18 6.69 13.88 -19.07
N THR A 19 5.76 14.53 -18.39
CA THR A 19 6.05 15.74 -17.62
C THR A 19 6.75 15.36 -16.30
N GLY A 20 8.07 15.54 -16.28
CA GLY A 20 8.86 15.37 -15.06
C GLY A 20 8.44 16.38 -13.99
N SER A 21 8.30 15.92 -12.75
CA SER A 21 8.04 16.80 -11.60
C SER A 21 9.24 16.83 -10.65
N ILE A 22 9.61 18.01 -10.17
CA ILE A 22 10.66 18.24 -9.17
C ILE A 22 9.96 18.68 -7.87
N TYR A 23 10.14 17.90 -6.80
CA TYR A 23 9.48 18.13 -5.50
C TYR A 23 7.95 18.30 -5.56
N GLY A 24 7.29 17.63 -6.51
CA GLY A 24 5.85 17.69 -6.72
C GLY A 24 5.36 18.85 -7.59
N ILE A 25 6.27 19.59 -8.23
CA ILE A 25 5.97 20.71 -9.14
C ILE A 25 6.44 20.35 -10.55
N PRO A 26 5.68 20.66 -11.62
CA PRO A 26 6.13 20.46 -13.00
C PRO A 26 7.49 21.11 -13.25
N ALA A 27 8.40 20.43 -13.96
CA ALA A 27 9.75 20.95 -14.23
C ALA A 27 9.72 22.31 -14.93
N SER A 28 8.75 22.53 -15.83
CA SER A 28 8.53 23.82 -16.49
C SER A 28 8.29 24.96 -15.51
N GLU A 29 7.51 24.74 -14.45
CA GLU A 29 7.27 25.75 -13.42
C GLU A 29 8.46 25.89 -12.48
N TRP A 30 9.15 24.78 -12.19
CA TRP A 30 10.32 24.77 -11.32
C TRP A 30 11.42 25.71 -11.83
N GLU A 31 11.71 25.69 -13.13
CA GLU A 31 12.73 26.54 -13.77
C GLU A 31 12.44 28.05 -13.72
N HIS A 32 11.19 28.43 -13.54
CA HIS A 32 10.77 29.84 -13.48
C HIS A 32 10.57 30.34 -12.05
N LYS A 33 10.66 29.47 -11.04
CA LYS A 33 10.52 29.86 -9.64
C LYS A 33 11.74 30.61 -9.11
N ASP A 34 11.45 31.59 -8.26
CA ASP A 34 12.46 32.34 -7.52
C ASP A 34 13.30 31.38 -6.63
N PRO A 35 14.62 31.59 -6.53
CA PRO A 35 15.47 30.81 -5.62
C PRO A 35 14.96 30.70 -4.18
N ILE A 36 14.35 31.75 -3.63
CA ILE A 36 13.78 31.78 -2.28
C ILE A 36 12.57 30.84 -2.20
N GLU A 37 11.68 30.87 -3.20
CA GLU A 37 10.54 29.97 -3.26
C GLU A 37 10.99 28.50 -3.40
N ARG A 38 11.98 28.24 -4.25
CA ARG A 38 12.55 26.90 -4.42
C ARG A 38 13.09 26.36 -3.09
N GLN A 39 13.79 27.20 -2.33
CA GLN A 39 14.32 26.82 -1.03
C GLN A 39 13.20 26.47 -0.04
N ALA A 40 12.13 27.27 0.02
CA ALA A 40 10.97 26.99 0.86
C ALA A 40 10.27 25.67 0.47
N ILE A 41 10.17 25.38 -0.82
CA ILE A 41 9.60 24.12 -1.34
C ILE A 41 10.47 22.92 -0.95
N ILE A 42 11.80 23.03 -1.10
CA ILE A 42 12.75 21.99 -0.70
C ILE A 42 12.65 21.71 0.81
N GLU A 43 12.57 22.75 1.64
CA GLU A 43 12.45 22.61 3.09
C GLU A 43 11.13 21.94 3.49
N ARG A 44 10.02 22.33 2.85
CA ARG A 44 8.72 21.68 3.05
C ARG A 44 8.77 20.21 2.68
N PHE A 45 9.37 19.87 1.55
CA PHE A 45 9.52 18.49 1.09
C PHE A 45 10.35 17.66 2.07
N LYS A 46 11.51 18.16 2.51
CA LYS A 46 12.35 17.51 3.52
C LYS A 46 11.62 17.29 4.85
N ARG A 47 10.79 18.26 5.27
CA ARG A 47 9.96 18.10 6.48
C ARG A 47 8.93 16.97 6.30
N GLN A 48 8.29 16.89 5.14
CA GLN A 48 7.35 15.81 4.83
C GLN A 48 8.04 14.45 4.77
N GLU A 49 9.21 14.33 4.16
CA GLU A 49 9.99 13.08 4.14
C GLU A 49 10.28 12.57 5.56
N LYS A 50 10.67 13.47 6.49
CA LYS A 50 10.92 13.09 7.88
C LYS A 50 9.66 12.54 8.56
N ILE A 51 8.51 13.16 8.33
CA ILE A 51 7.23 12.68 8.87
C ILE A 51 6.89 11.32 8.27
N TYR A 52 6.98 11.17 6.95
CA TYR A 52 6.69 9.90 6.28
C TYR A 52 7.62 8.77 6.73
N ALA A 53 8.91 9.05 6.97
CA ALA A 53 9.84 8.07 7.49
C ALA A 53 9.41 7.56 8.88
N GLN A 54 8.98 8.46 9.77
CA GLN A 54 8.47 8.10 11.08
C GLN A 54 7.15 7.30 10.98
N THR A 55 6.23 7.74 10.14
CA THR A 55 4.94 7.05 9.93
C THR A 55 5.13 5.66 9.32
N ARG A 56 6.06 5.48 8.38
CA ARG A 56 6.38 4.15 7.83
C ARG A 56 6.90 3.20 8.90
N ALA A 57 7.84 3.64 9.72
CA ALA A 57 8.38 2.83 10.81
C ALA A 57 7.29 2.43 11.82
N GLN A 58 6.34 3.32 12.10
CA GLN A 58 5.20 3.03 12.98
C GLN A 58 4.20 2.07 12.32
N ALA A 59 3.88 2.28 11.05
CA ALA A 59 2.98 1.40 10.29
C ALA A 59 3.54 -0.03 10.15
N GLU A 60 4.86 -0.17 9.94
CA GLU A 60 5.52 -1.48 9.91
C GLU A 60 5.43 -2.20 11.26
N LYS A 61 5.66 -1.49 12.37
CA LYS A 61 5.49 -2.04 13.72
C LYS A 61 4.05 -2.49 13.98
N THR A 62 3.07 -1.66 13.64
CA THR A 62 1.66 -2.00 13.80
C THR A 62 1.27 -3.19 12.93
N ARG A 63 1.73 -3.24 11.67
CA ARG A 63 1.48 -4.37 10.77
C ARG A 63 2.07 -5.67 11.31
N ALA A 64 3.28 -5.63 11.86
CA ALA A 64 3.91 -6.80 12.48
C ALA A 64 3.12 -7.28 13.72
N GLN A 65 2.61 -6.35 14.53
CA GLN A 65 1.78 -6.68 15.71
C GLN A 65 0.44 -7.29 15.31
N VAL A 66 -0.26 -6.71 14.32
CA VAL A 66 -1.52 -7.25 13.81
C VAL A 66 -1.31 -8.65 13.23
N LEU A 67 -0.28 -8.84 12.40
CA LEU A 67 0.04 -10.16 11.84
C LEU A 67 0.41 -11.19 12.92
N ALA A 68 1.04 -10.77 14.02
CA ALA A 68 1.35 -11.66 15.14
C ALA A 68 0.08 -12.04 15.91
N PHE A 69 -0.81 -11.08 16.15
CA PHE A 69 -2.10 -11.31 16.79
C PHE A 69 -3.00 -12.24 15.96
N ASP A 70 -3.12 -11.98 14.65
CA ASP A 70 -3.90 -12.79 13.72
C ASP A 70 -3.39 -14.25 13.67
N LYS A 71 -2.07 -14.45 13.75
CA LYS A 71 -1.47 -15.79 13.81
C LYS A 71 -1.81 -16.50 15.12
N ASP A 72 -1.72 -15.82 16.25
CA ASP A 72 -2.04 -16.40 17.56
C ASP A 72 -3.54 -16.76 17.68
N GLU A 73 -4.43 -15.90 17.19
CA GLU A 73 -5.87 -16.22 17.10
C GLU A 73 -6.15 -17.37 16.15
N ALA A 74 -5.50 -17.40 14.98
CA ALA A 74 -5.64 -18.50 14.03
C ALA A 74 -5.15 -19.83 14.62
N GLU A 75 -4.02 -19.84 15.34
CA GLU A 75 -3.52 -21.03 16.04
C GLU A 75 -4.45 -21.48 17.17
N LYS A 76 -4.99 -20.55 17.95
CA LYS A 76 -5.97 -20.85 19.01
C LYS A 76 -7.23 -21.47 18.42
N PHE A 77 -7.73 -20.92 17.32
CA PHE A 77 -8.87 -21.50 16.60
C PHE A 77 -8.53 -22.89 16.03
N ALA A 78 -7.37 -23.05 15.41
CA ALA A 78 -6.93 -24.34 14.87
C ALA A 78 -6.82 -25.42 15.96
N ARG A 79 -6.33 -25.09 17.17
CA ARG A 79 -6.29 -26.02 18.31
C ARG A 79 -7.67 -26.39 18.84
N GLN A 80 -8.63 -25.47 18.78
CA GLN A 80 -10.02 -25.74 19.16
C GLN A 80 -10.71 -26.67 18.15
N CYS A 81 -10.38 -26.55 16.86
CA CYS A 81 -10.99 -27.37 15.80
C CYS A 81 -10.24 -28.66 15.45
N ASN A 82 -9.01 -28.85 15.93
CA ASN A 82 -8.27 -30.11 15.85
C ASN A 82 -7.72 -30.49 17.25
N PRO A 83 -8.60 -30.85 18.21
CA PRO A 83 -8.14 -31.26 19.53
C PRO A 83 -7.38 -32.60 19.47
N PRO A 84 -6.44 -32.85 20.39
CA PRO A 84 -5.77 -34.15 20.50
C PRO A 84 -6.78 -35.27 20.78
N LYS A 85 -6.44 -36.51 20.38
CA LYS A 85 -7.34 -37.68 20.35
C LYS A 85 -8.14 -37.97 21.63
N ASP A 86 -7.69 -37.46 22.77
CA ASP A 86 -8.26 -37.73 24.10
C ASP A 86 -9.14 -36.58 24.63
N SER A 87 -9.46 -35.57 23.80
CA SER A 87 -10.26 -34.40 24.19
C SER A 87 -11.61 -34.35 23.48
N PRO A 88 -12.69 -33.95 24.17
CA PRO A 88 -14.03 -33.87 23.57
C PRO A 88 -14.07 -32.77 22.50
N PHE A 89 -14.34 -33.17 21.24
CA PHE A 89 -14.54 -32.25 20.12
C PHE A 89 -15.95 -31.67 20.15
N ASP A 90 -16.06 -30.33 20.25
CA ASP A 90 -17.33 -29.61 20.19
C ASP A 90 -17.61 -29.15 18.75
N SER A 91 -18.40 -29.94 18.02
CA SER A 91 -18.72 -29.70 16.61
C SER A 91 -19.53 -28.41 16.36
N ASN A 92 -20.15 -27.82 17.39
CA ASN A 92 -20.93 -26.59 17.24
C ASN A 92 -20.05 -25.34 17.14
N LYS A 93 -18.79 -25.40 17.58
CA LYS A 93 -17.83 -24.29 17.54
C LYS A 93 -17.01 -24.22 16.25
N CYS A 94 -17.01 -25.28 15.46
CA CYS A 94 -16.20 -25.43 14.26
C CYS A 94 -17.07 -25.75 13.04
N LYS A 95 -17.56 -24.71 12.35
CA LYS A 95 -18.34 -24.88 11.12
C LYS A 95 -17.40 -24.95 9.91
N ILE A 96 -17.08 -26.16 9.47
CA ILE A 96 -16.28 -26.41 8.26
C ILE A 96 -17.12 -25.99 7.04
N ILE A 97 -16.75 -24.88 6.38
CA ILE A 97 -17.34 -24.47 5.11
C ILE A 97 -16.65 -25.30 4.01
N SER A 98 -17.23 -26.44 3.66
CA SER A 98 -16.79 -27.19 2.48
C SER A 98 -17.38 -26.55 1.22
N ARG A 99 -16.51 -26.10 0.32
CA ARG A 99 -16.92 -25.64 -1.02
C ARG A 99 -17.11 -26.89 -1.89
N ARG A 100 -18.35 -27.24 -2.24
CA ARG A 100 -18.58 -28.21 -3.33
C ARG A 100 -18.08 -27.59 -4.64
N ARG A 101 -17.29 -28.35 -5.39
CA ARG A 101 -16.85 -28.00 -6.76
C ARG A 101 -18.04 -27.93 -7.70
#